data_AF-A0A239TMP5-F1
#
_entry.id   AF-A0A239TMP5-F1
#
_cell.length_a   1.000
_cell.length_b   1.000
_cell.length_c   1.000
_cell.angle_alpha   90.00
_cell.angle_beta   90.00
_cell.angle_gamma   90.00
#
_symmetry.space_group_name_H-M   'P 1'
#
loop_
_entity.id
_entity.type
_entity.pdbx_description
1 polymer ?
#
loop_
_entity_poly.entity_id
_entity_poly.type
_entity_poly.pdbx_seq_one_letter_code
_entity_poly.pdbx_strand_id
1 'polypeptide(L)'
;MNTKFSQWSWLPYVSIVCLLHIIGFVCLWIAAKDAHILLGMGLLAYTLGLRHAFDADHIAAIDNTVRKLLQQRKDPAGVGFYFSIGHSTVVFIMAVLLGISVHWAKNQLPHFQEIGGTIGTIVSGVFLLLIGILNLIILVSLVKLFTKLKEQKVSHQELDQLLDSRGFFTRFIGPYFKLINQSWHVLPLGFLFGLGFDTASEIALLALSSGASQHAISFIGIISLPILFAAGMSLLDTLDGILMKSAYNWAFLNPVRKIYYNITITAVSVIAALIIGMIELLQIMGDKFHFQGAFWQLVQSMKFDYIGYILVAVFILTWFISTLIWKLNHFDEKSSS
;
A
#
# COMPACT_ATOMS: atom_id res chain seq x y z
N MET A 1 3.46 28.33 10.32
CA MET A 1 2.18 28.58 9.61
C MET A 1 1.40 27.26 9.48
N ASN A 2 0.16 27.27 9.98
CA ASN A 2 -0.74 26.12 10.14
C ASN A 2 -1.31 25.62 8.80
N THR A 3 -0.83 24.49 8.28
CA THR A 3 -1.63 23.67 7.37
C THR A 3 -2.44 22.68 8.21
N LYS A 4 -3.60 23.10 8.71
CA LYS A 4 -4.63 22.15 9.15
C LYS A 4 -5.05 21.38 7.91
N PHE A 5 -4.49 20.20 7.68
CA PHE A 5 -5.14 19.24 6.77
C PHE A 5 -6.58 19.12 7.25
N SER A 6 -7.56 19.29 6.34
CA SER A 6 -8.96 19.10 6.70
C SER A 6 -9.09 17.75 7.39
N GLN A 7 -9.63 17.73 8.61
CA GLN A 7 -9.84 16.51 9.39
C GLN A 7 -10.69 15.49 8.62
N TRP A 8 -11.36 15.91 7.54
CA TRP A 8 -12.30 15.15 6.73
C TRP A 8 -11.78 14.83 5.32
N SER A 9 -10.51 15.07 5.01
CA SER A 9 -10.02 14.82 3.63
C SER A 9 -10.01 13.35 3.21
N TRP A 10 -10.22 12.42 4.16
CA TRP A 10 -10.41 10.99 3.90
C TRP A 10 -11.85 10.58 3.61
N LEU A 11 -12.84 11.44 3.94
CA LEU A 11 -14.27 11.13 3.81
C LEU A 11 -14.69 10.73 2.38
N PRO A 12 -14.20 11.38 1.31
CA PRO A 12 -14.58 11.01 -0.06
C PRO A 12 -14.16 9.58 -0.41
N TYR A 13 -12.96 9.16 0.01
CA TYR A 13 -12.43 7.83 -0.28
C TYR A 13 -13.21 6.75 0.44
N VAL A 14 -13.49 6.93 1.73
CA VAL A 14 -14.32 6.00 2.50
C VAL A 14 -15.73 5.89 1.92
N SER A 15 -16.30 7.01 1.46
CA SER A 15 -17.62 7.00 0.81
C SER A 15 -17.63 6.15 -0.46
N ILE A 16 -16.58 6.24 -1.29
CA ILE A 16 -16.45 5.43 -2.51
C ILE A 16 -16.23 3.95 -2.14
N VAL A 17 -15.41 3.65 -1.14
CA VAL A 17 -15.22 2.28 -0.65
C VAL A 17 -16.55 1.69 -0.18
N CYS A 18 -17.36 2.42 0.59
CA CYS A 18 -18.70 1.97 0.99
C CYS A 18 -19.61 1.73 -0.23
N LEU A 19 -19.55 2.60 -1.24
CA LEU A 19 -20.29 2.42 -2.49
C LEU A 19 -19.85 1.16 -3.26
N LEU A 20 -18.55 0.86 -3.31
CA LEU A 20 -18.05 -0.39 -3.89
C LEU A 20 -18.58 -1.62 -3.17
N HIS A 21 -18.65 -1.60 -1.83
CA HIS A 21 -19.25 -2.70 -1.05
C HIS A 21 -20.73 -2.86 -1.40
N ILE A 22 -21.49 -1.77 -1.41
CA ILE A 22 -22.93 -1.80 -1.73
C ILE A 22 -23.13 -2.39 -3.13
N ILE A 23 -22.40 -1.89 -4.14
CA ILE A 23 -22.51 -2.39 -5.51
C ILE A 23 -22.12 -3.88 -5.59
N GLY A 24 -20.98 -4.26 -5.00
CA GLY A 24 -20.50 -5.64 -5.01
C GLY A 24 -21.49 -6.62 -4.40
N PHE A 25 -22.00 -6.32 -3.19
CA PHE A 25 -22.96 -7.19 -2.51
C PHE A 25 -24.34 -7.17 -3.16
N VAL A 26 -24.79 -6.05 -3.73
CA VAL A 26 -26.07 -6.00 -4.47
C VAL A 26 -25.98 -6.83 -5.75
N CYS A 27 -24.90 -6.69 -6.54
CA CYS A 27 -24.67 -7.53 -7.72
C CYS A 27 -24.61 -9.02 -7.35
N LEU A 28 -23.90 -9.34 -6.27
CA LEU A 28 -23.82 -10.71 -5.76
C LEU A 28 -25.20 -11.24 -5.35
N TRP A 29 -25.98 -10.46 -4.62
CA TRP A 29 -27.31 -10.85 -4.16
C TRP A 29 -28.27 -11.10 -5.33
N ILE A 30 -28.22 -10.27 -6.36
CA ILE A 30 -29.02 -10.45 -7.58
C ILE A 30 -28.63 -11.76 -8.27
N ALA A 31 -27.33 -12.02 -8.42
CA ALA A 31 -26.84 -13.23 -9.10
C ALA A 31 -27.04 -14.51 -8.28
N ALA A 32 -27.01 -14.42 -6.95
CA ALA A 32 -27.16 -15.55 -6.04
C ALA A 32 -28.56 -16.18 -6.06
N LYS A 33 -29.58 -15.46 -6.55
CA LYS A 33 -30.94 -16.00 -6.75
C LYS A 33 -30.95 -17.21 -7.67
N ASP A 34 -30.09 -17.18 -8.69
CA ASP A 34 -30.00 -18.24 -9.70
C ASP A 34 -28.94 -19.30 -9.32
N ALA A 35 -27.93 -18.93 -8.53
CA ALA A 35 -26.87 -19.84 -8.09
C ALA A 35 -26.30 -19.49 -6.70
N HIS A 36 -26.74 -20.20 -5.66
CA HIS A 36 -26.32 -19.98 -4.27
C HIS A 36 -24.80 -20.14 -4.04
N ILE A 37 -24.12 -20.93 -4.88
CA ILE A 37 -22.66 -21.11 -4.81
C ILE A 37 -21.90 -19.80 -4.99
N LEU A 38 -22.50 -18.82 -5.70
CA LEU A 38 -21.93 -17.49 -5.88
C LEU A 38 -21.72 -16.77 -4.55
N LEU A 39 -22.59 -16.96 -3.55
CA LEU A 39 -22.42 -16.32 -2.23
C LEU A 39 -21.08 -16.70 -1.59
N GLY A 40 -20.72 -17.99 -1.65
CA GLY A 40 -19.43 -18.48 -1.16
C GLY A 40 -18.26 -17.90 -1.96
N MET A 41 -18.37 -17.86 -3.27
CA MET A 41 -17.33 -17.31 -4.15
C MET A 41 -17.15 -15.80 -4.01
N GLY A 42 -18.24 -15.05 -3.84
CA GLY A 42 -18.20 -13.62 -3.58
C GLY A 42 -17.55 -13.30 -2.24
N LEU A 43 -17.86 -14.09 -1.20
CA LEU A 43 -17.18 -13.97 0.09
C LEU A 43 -15.69 -14.31 -0.02
N LEU A 44 -15.34 -15.38 -0.75
CA LEU A 44 -13.95 -15.74 -1.01
C LEU A 44 -13.22 -14.61 -1.76
N ALA A 45 -13.79 -14.08 -2.84
CA ALA A 45 -13.23 -12.96 -3.59
C ALA A 45 -13.01 -11.72 -2.71
N TYR A 46 -13.97 -11.39 -1.84
CA TYR A 46 -13.84 -10.32 -0.85
C TYR A 46 -12.67 -10.59 0.12
N THR A 47 -12.58 -11.79 0.68
CA THR A 47 -11.48 -12.16 1.59
C THR A 47 -10.12 -12.23 0.92
N LEU A 48 -10.06 -12.59 -0.37
CA LEU A 48 -8.82 -12.50 -1.16
C LEU A 48 -8.40 -11.05 -1.33
N GLY A 49 -9.34 -10.14 -1.62
CA GLY A 49 -9.06 -8.71 -1.66
C GLY A 49 -8.52 -8.18 -0.34
N LEU A 50 -9.14 -8.59 0.78
CA LEU A 50 -8.65 -8.25 2.12
C LEU A 50 -7.25 -8.81 2.39
N ARG A 51 -7.01 -10.09 2.08
CA ARG A 51 -5.71 -10.73 2.27
C ARG A 51 -4.63 -10.02 1.47
N HIS A 52 -4.92 -9.70 0.21
CA HIS A 52 -3.94 -9.14 -0.71
C HIS A 52 -3.52 -7.70 -0.35
N ALA A 53 -4.39 -6.94 0.31
CA ALA A 53 -4.01 -5.65 0.90
C ALA A 53 -2.93 -5.79 2.01
N PHE A 54 -2.77 -6.97 2.60
CA PHE A 54 -1.69 -7.25 3.54
C PHE A 54 -0.39 -7.70 2.87
N ASP A 55 -0.28 -7.65 1.54
CA ASP A 55 0.99 -7.97 0.90
C ASP A 55 2.04 -6.89 1.24
N ALA A 56 3.27 -7.35 1.44
CA ALA A 56 4.31 -6.53 2.05
C ALA A 56 4.72 -5.35 1.15
N ASP A 57 4.68 -5.56 -0.16
CA ASP A 57 4.95 -4.57 -1.21
C ASP A 57 3.90 -3.45 -1.22
N HIS A 58 2.61 -3.79 -1.04
CA HIS A 58 1.51 -2.83 -0.93
C HIS A 58 1.68 -1.92 0.27
N ILE A 59 1.83 -2.50 1.47
CA ILE A 59 2.03 -1.75 2.71
C ILE A 59 3.30 -0.89 2.58
N ALA A 60 4.41 -1.46 2.09
CA ALA A 60 5.65 -0.71 1.92
C ALA A 60 5.50 0.45 0.93
N ALA A 61 4.82 0.25 -0.20
CA ALA A 61 4.61 1.29 -1.21
C ALA A 61 3.70 2.43 -0.71
N ILE A 62 2.57 2.07 -0.07
CA ILE A 62 1.61 3.02 0.48
C ILE A 62 2.28 3.84 1.58
N ASP A 63 2.88 3.19 2.58
CA ASP A 63 3.56 3.86 3.69
C ASP A 63 4.63 4.83 3.24
N ASN A 64 5.54 4.35 2.39
CA ASN A 64 6.67 5.16 1.98
C ASN A 64 6.19 6.36 1.14
N THR A 65 5.13 6.19 0.36
CA THR A 65 4.50 7.30 -0.36
C THR A 65 3.81 8.29 0.58
N VAL A 66 3.05 7.81 1.57
CA VAL A 66 2.41 8.64 2.60
C VAL A 66 3.47 9.48 3.32
N ARG A 67 4.58 8.87 3.75
CA ARG A 67 5.70 9.57 4.40
C ARG A 67 6.29 10.66 3.52
N LYS A 68 6.60 10.32 2.27
CA LYS A 68 7.15 11.29 1.31
C LYS A 68 6.21 12.49 1.17
N LEU A 69 4.91 12.27 1.00
CA LEU A 69 3.92 13.34 0.83
C LEU A 69 3.76 14.20 2.09
N LEU A 70 3.74 13.58 3.28
CA LEU A 70 3.69 14.30 4.57
C LEU A 70 4.91 15.23 4.74
N GLN A 71 6.09 14.78 4.34
CA GLN A 71 7.33 15.58 4.38
C GLN A 71 7.34 16.71 3.36
N GLN A 72 6.59 16.56 2.27
CA GLN A 72 6.33 17.60 1.29
C GLN A 72 5.13 18.50 1.67
N ARG A 73 4.54 18.30 2.86
CA ARG A 73 3.35 19.03 3.34
C ARG A 73 2.15 18.88 2.40
N LYS A 74 2.02 17.73 1.75
CA LYS A 74 0.91 17.38 0.86
C LYS A 74 -0.03 16.41 1.56
N ASP A 75 -1.29 16.38 1.11
CA ASP A 75 -2.28 15.48 1.69
C ASP A 75 -2.12 14.05 1.14
N PRO A 76 -1.78 13.06 1.98
CA PRO A 76 -1.61 11.67 1.57
C PRO A 76 -2.89 10.83 1.72
N ALA A 77 -4.03 11.43 2.10
CA ALA A 77 -5.23 10.68 2.48
C ALA A 77 -5.77 9.70 1.41
N GLY A 78 -5.47 9.95 0.14
CA GLY A 78 -5.93 9.10 -0.97
C GLY A 78 -4.91 8.07 -1.45
N VAL A 79 -3.70 8.00 -0.89
CA VAL A 79 -2.61 7.16 -1.45
C VAL A 79 -3.03 5.70 -1.58
N GLY A 80 -3.49 5.07 -0.48
CA GLY A 80 -3.91 3.67 -0.51
C GLY A 80 -5.18 3.43 -1.34
N PHE A 81 -6.12 4.38 -1.32
CA PHE A 81 -7.30 4.32 -2.20
C PHE A 81 -6.90 4.29 -3.69
N TYR A 82 -6.05 5.22 -4.14
CA TYR A 82 -5.65 5.26 -5.54
C TYR A 82 -4.79 4.06 -5.93
N PHE A 83 -3.92 3.58 -5.02
CA PHE A 83 -3.15 2.37 -5.22
C PHE A 83 -4.05 1.15 -5.46
N SER A 84 -4.97 0.87 -4.53
CA SER A 84 -5.90 -0.26 -4.62
C SER A 84 -6.82 -0.22 -5.84
N ILE A 85 -7.34 0.95 -6.21
CA ILE A 85 -8.16 1.13 -7.42
C ILE A 85 -7.34 0.86 -8.68
N GLY A 86 -6.10 1.35 -8.73
CA GLY A 86 -5.18 1.06 -9.84
C GLY A 86 -4.97 -0.45 -10.00
N HIS A 87 -4.60 -1.13 -8.90
CA HIS A 87 -4.37 -2.57 -8.89
C HIS A 87 -5.63 -3.35 -9.30
N SER A 88 -6.76 -3.04 -8.64
CA SER A 88 -8.04 -3.70 -8.88
C SER A 88 -8.58 -3.49 -10.29
N THR A 89 -8.14 -2.45 -11.00
CA THR A 89 -8.49 -2.23 -12.42
C THR A 89 -7.99 -3.38 -13.30
N VAL A 90 -6.78 -3.90 -13.04
CA VAL A 90 -6.23 -5.04 -13.81
C VAL A 90 -7.05 -6.31 -13.55
N VAL A 91 -7.35 -6.58 -12.27
CA VAL A 91 -8.19 -7.71 -11.84
C VAL A 91 -9.59 -7.62 -12.48
N PHE A 92 -10.19 -6.43 -12.47
CA PHE A 92 -11.50 -6.18 -13.06
C PHE A 92 -11.51 -6.40 -14.57
N ILE A 93 -10.53 -5.83 -15.29
CA ILE A 93 -10.42 -6.01 -16.75
C ILE A 93 -10.28 -7.48 -17.09
N MET A 94 -9.42 -8.23 -16.40
CA MET A 94 -9.23 -9.66 -16.64
C MET A 94 -10.52 -10.44 -16.38
N ALA A 95 -11.21 -10.18 -15.26
CA ALA A 95 -12.48 -10.83 -14.93
C ALA A 95 -13.57 -10.56 -15.97
N VAL A 96 -13.66 -9.34 -16.51
CA VAL A 96 -14.58 -9.01 -17.60
C VAL A 96 -14.22 -9.75 -18.88
N LEU A 97 -12.94 -9.80 -19.25
CA LEU A 97 -12.47 -10.53 -20.44
C LEU A 97 -12.81 -12.03 -20.36
N LEU A 98 -12.68 -12.63 -19.18
CA LEU A 98 -13.09 -14.01 -18.92
C LEU A 98 -14.60 -14.19 -19.02
N GLY A 99 -15.38 -13.25 -18.48
CA GLY A 99 -16.83 -13.26 -18.59
C GLY A 99 -17.33 -13.18 -20.04
N ILE A 100 -16.57 -12.51 -20.93
CA ILE A 100 -16.87 -12.43 -22.36
C ILE A 100 -16.41 -13.71 -23.09
N SER A 101 -15.19 -14.18 -22.83
CA SER A 101 -14.63 -15.36 -23.51
C SER A 101 -13.63 -16.11 -22.64
N VAL A 102 -14.12 -17.16 -22.00
CA VAL A 102 -13.31 -18.11 -21.21
C VAL A 102 -12.21 -18.73 -22.06
N HIS A 103 -12.52 -19.17 -23.29
CA HIS A 103 -11.54 -19.85 -24.14
C HIS A 103 -10.39 -18.93 -24.54
N TRP A 104 -10.71 -17.71 -24.99
CA TRP A 104 -9.68 -16.74 -25.35
C TRP A 104 -8.83 -16.35 -24.15
N ALA A 105 -9.47 -16.03 -23.02
CA ALA A 105 -8.76 -15.61 -21.83
C ALA A 105 -7.86 -16.71 -21.28
N LYS A 106 -8.30 -17.97 -21.24
CA LYS A 106 -7.46 -19.09 -20.80
C LYS A 106 -6.23 -19.29 -21.67
N ASN A 107 -6.36 -19.08 -22.99
CA ASN A 107 -5.22 -19.23 -23.91
C ASN A 107 -4.20 -18.08 -23.76
N GLN A 108 -4.66 -16.86 -23.46
CA GLN A 108 -3.80 -15.68 -23.32
C GLN A 108 -3.28 -15.45 -21.90
N LEU A 109 -3.95 -16.00 -20.88
CA LEU A 109 -3.63 -15.78 -19.48
C LEU A 109 -2.17 -16.12 -19.14
N PRO A 110 -1.58 -17.24 -19.60
CA PRO A 110 -0.17 -17.52 -19.33
C PRO A 110 0.79 -16.45 -19.90
N HIS A 111 0.48 -15.91 -21.08
CA HIS A 111 1.29 -14.85 -21.69
C HIS A 111 1.16 -13.53 -20.91
N PHE A 112 -0.05 -13.19 -20.46
CA PHE A 112 -0.28 -12.03 -19.60
C PHE A 112 0.43 -12.17 -18.25
N GLN A 113 0.35 -13.34 -17.61
CA GLN A 113 1.06 -13.64 -16.36
C GLN A 113 2.57 -13.51 -16.51
N GLU A 114 3.16 -14.05 -17.59
CA GLU A 114 4.61 -13.99 -17.76
C GLU A 114 5.10 -12.55 -18.00
N ILE A 115 4.50 -11.85 -18.98
CA ILE A 115 4.93 -10.50 -19.36
C ILE A 115 4.54 -9.50 -18.27
N GLY A 116 3.29 -9.55 -17.83
CA GLY A 116 2.75 -8.69 -16.80
C GLY A 116 3.45 -8.91 -15.46
N GLY A 117 3.67 -10.15 -15.04
CA GLY A 117 4.41 -10.49 -13.84
C GLY A 117 5.84 -9.95 -13.88
N THR A 118 6.54 -10.13 -15.00
CA THR A 118 7.89 -9.57 -15.18
C THR A 118 7.88 -8.04 -15.02
N ILE A 119 6.95 -7.35 -15.69
CA ILE A 119 6.85 -5.88 -15.61
C ILE A 119 6.46 -5.44 -14.21
N GLY A 120 5.46 -6.08 -13.59
CA GLY A 120 4.94 -5.76 -12.27
C GLY A 120 6.01 -5.87 -11.20
N THR A 121 6.75 -6.99 -11.14
CA THR A 121 7.83 -7.19 -10.17
C THR A 121 9.00 -6.23 -10.40
N ILE A 122 9.38 -5.93 -11.65
CA ILE A 122 10.44 -4.93 -11.92
C ILE A 122 9.98 -3.53 -11.47
N VAL A 123 8.77 -3.13 -11.83
CA VAL A 123 8.23 -1.82 -11.45
C VAL A 123 8.11 -1.71 -9.94
N SER A 124 7.57 -2.74 -9.27
CA SER A 124 7.47 -2.80 -7.81
C SER A 124 8.84 -2.69 -7.15
N GLY A 125 9.77 -3.59 -7.50
CA GLY A 125 11.08 -3.63 -6.87
C GLY A 125 11.87 -2.34 -7.07
N VAL A 126 11.88 -1.78 -8.29
CA VAL A 126 12.53 -0.50 -8.57
C VAL A 126 11.86 0.64 -7.82
N PHE A 127 10.52 0.67 -7.78
CA PHE A 127 9.78 1.70 -7.06
C PHE A 127 10.05 1.65 -5.56
N LEU A 128 9.99 0.47 -4.95
CA LEU A 128 10.25 0.25 -3.53
C LEU A 128 11.67 0.65 -3.12
N LEU A 129 12.67 0.29 -3.93
CA LEU A 129 14.05 0.74 -3.72
C LEU A 129 14.16 2.26 -3.83
N LEU A 130 13.56 2.86 -4.86
CA LEU A 130 13.60 4.30 -5.07
C LEU A 130 12.95 5.05 -3.91
N ILE A 131 11.71 4.71 -3.55
CA ILE A 131 10.98 5.40 -2.48
C ILE A 131 11.63 5.13 -1.11
N GLY A 132 12.17 3.93 -0.90
CA GLY A 132 12.95 3.58 0.30
C GLY A 132 14.20 4.43 0.45
N ILE A 133 14.98 4.61 -0.62
CA ILE A 133 16.15 5.51 -0.62
C ILE A 133 15.73 6.96 -0.36
N LEU A 134 14.65 7.44 -0.99
CA LEU A 134 14.14 8.80 -0.75
C LEU A 134 13.79 9.02 0.73
N ASN A 135 13.07 8.07 1.33
CA ASN A 135 12.70 8.14 2.74
C ASN A 135 13.87 7.90 3.69
N LEU A 136 14.88 7.12 3.30
CA LEU A 136 16.13 6.98 4.06
C LEU A 136 16.86 8.32 4.18
N ILE A 137 16.90 9.09 3.10
CA ILE A 137 17.54 10.41 3.08
C ILE A 137 16.78 11.39 3.99
N ILE A 138 15.45 11.34 3.95
CA ILE A 138 14.59 12.08 4.89
C ILE A 138 14.87 11.64 6.33
N LEU A 139 14.94 10.34 6.60
CA LEU A 139 15.20 9.77 7.93
C LEU A 139 16.53 10.25 8.51
N VAL A 140 17.62 10.15 7.73
CA VAL A 140 18.95 10.64 8.13
C VAL A 140 18.92 12.14 8.44
N SER A 141 18.16 12.91 7.65
CA SER A 141 18.02 14.35 7.87
C SER A 141 17.27 14.66 9.18
N LEU A 142 16.20 13.91 9.48
CA LEU A 142 15.46 14.01 10.74
C LEU A 142 16.31 13.61 11.96
N VAL A 143 17.08 12.53 11.86
CA VAL A 143 17.99 12.09 12.94
C VAL A 143 19.06 13.14 13.20
N LYS A 144 19.70 13.71 12.17
CA LYS A 144 20.70 14.79 12.33
C LYS A 144 20.11 16.03 13.00
N LEU A 145 18.92 16.45 12.58
CA LEU A 145 18.18 17.57 13.18
C LEU A 145 17.89 17.30 14.66
N PHE A 146 17.45 16.08 14.97
CA PHE A 146 17.15 15.66 16.33
C PHE A 146 18.39 15.68 17.25
N THR A 147 19.52 15.14 16.79
CA THR A 147 20.77 15.14 17.54
C THR A 147 21.22 16.58 17.86
N LYS A 148 21.15 17.48 16.87
CA LYS A 148 21.48 18.91 17.06
C LYS A 148 20.59 19.62 18.08
N LEU A 149 19.29 19.31 18.09
CA LEU A 149 18.33 19.84 19.08
C LEU A 149 18.64 19.34 20.49
N LYS A 150 19.02 18.07 20.63
CA LYS A 150 19.38 17.47 21.93
C LYS A 150 20.66 18.07 22.51
N GLU A 151 21.60 18.48 21.66
CA GLU A 151 22.87 19.11 22.06
C GLU A 151 22.73 20.63 22.39
N GLN A 152 21.51 21.20 22.42
CA GLN A 152 21.22 22.62 22.70
C GLN A 152 21.94 23.64 21.79
N LYS A 153 22.47 23.24 20.64
CA LYS A 153 23.26 24.12 19.76
C LYS A 153 22.44 24.89 18.70
N VAL A 154 21.11 24.91 18.78
CA VAL A 154 20.27 25.46 17.71
C VAL A 154 19.15 26.35 18.26
N SER A 155 19.18 27.62 17.83
CA SER A 155 18.10 28.60 18.05
C SER A 155 16.82 28.19 17.29
N HIS A 156 15.63 28.50 17.81
CA HIS A 156 14.35 28.22 17.13
C HIS A 156 14.30 28.79 15.69
N GLN A 157 15.08 29.83 15.37
CA GLN A 157 15.16 30.42 14.03
C GLN A 157 16.07 29.63 13.06
N GLU A 158 17.13 28.98 13.55
CA GLU A 158 17.97 28.09 12.73
C GLU A 158 17.27 26.76 12.42
N LEU A 159 16.33 26.35 13.27
CA LEU A 159 15.52 25.15 13.05
C LEU A 159 14.63 25.29 11.81
N ASP A 160 13.97 26.44 11.65
CA ASP A 160 13.15 26.74 10.47
C ASP A 160 14.03 26.89 9.21
N GLN A 161 15.21 27.52 9.32
CA GLN A 161 16.16 27.60 8.21
C GLN A 161 16.79 26.24 7.86
N LEU A 162 17.01 25.31 8.79
CA LEU A 162 17.46 23.93 8.50
C LEU A 162 16.35 23.06 7.88
N LEU A 163 15.09 23.33 8.22
CA LEU A 163 13.92 22.71 7.61
C LEU A 163 13.66 23.22 6.17
N ASP A 164 14.05 24.46 5.88
CA ASP A 164 13.97 25.11 4.56
C ASP A 164 15.24 24.93 3.70
N SER A 165 16.42 24.79 4.31
CA SER A 165 17.70 24.49 3.64
C SER A 165 17.83 23.00 3.29
N ARG A 166 16.79 22.48 2.64
CA ARG A 166 16.80 21.19 1.94
C ARG A 166 17.70 21.20 0.69
N GLY A 167 18.29 22.36 0.37
CA GLY A 167 18.87 22.77 -0.91
C GLY A 167 19.91 21.83 -1.54
N PHE A 168 20.76 21.18 -0.74
CA PHE A 168 21.80 20.31 -1.29
C PHE A 168 21.24 18.95 -1.77
N PHE A 169 20.39 18.31 -0.97
CA PHE A 169 19.76 17.03 -1.33
C PHE A 169 18.60 17.21 -2.34
N THR A 170 17.86 18.32 -2.27
CA THR A 170 16.79 18.60 -3.24
C THR A 170 17.27 18.87 -4.65
N ARG A 171 18.54 19.24 -4.86
CA ARG A 171 19.06 19.55 -6.20
C ARG A 171 19.28 18.31 -7.06
N PHE A 172 19.82 17.24 -6.48
CA PHE A 172 20.05 15.97 -7.18
C PHE A 172 18.82 15.04 -7.15
N ILE A 173 17.98 15.15 -6.12
CA ILE A 173 16.85 14.25 -5.89
C ILE A 173 15.50 14.90 -6.25
N GLY A 174 15.48 16.22 -6.45
CA GLY A 174 14.30 17.01 -6.81
C GLY A 174 13.48 16.44 -7.98
N PRO A 175 14.09 15.92 -9.06
CA PRO A 175 13.33 15.28 -10.15
C PRO A 175 12.55 14.04 -9.70
N TYR A 176 13.16 13.18 -8.88
CA TYR A 176 12.51 11.96 -8.37
C TYR A 176 11.41 12.27 -7.35
N PHE A 177 11.58 13.35 -6.58
CA PHE A 177 10.51 13.88 -5.73
C PHE A 177 9.29 14.36 -6.53
N LYS A 178 9.42 14.64 -7.84
CA LYS A 178 8.31 15.09 -8.69
C LYS A 178 7.41 13.97 -9.21
N LEU A 179 7.88 12.72 -9.25
CA LEU A 179 7.13 11.59 -9.82
C LEU A 179 5.79 11.37 -9.10
N ILE A 180 5.81 11.22 -7.77
CA ILE A 180 4.58 11.07 -6.96
C ILE A 180 4.38 12.29 -6.10
N ASN A 181 3.67 13.27 -6.65
CA ASN A 181 3.48 14.57 -6.03
C ASN A 181 2.06 14.81 -5.54
N GLN A 182 1.12 13.93 -5.87
CA GLN A 182 -0.25 13.96 -5.38
C GLN A 182 -0.72 12.53 -5.14
N SER A 183 -1.71 12.34 -4.26
CA SER A 183 -2.24 11.01 -3.94
C SER A 183 -2.71 10.24 -5.18
N TRP A 184 -3.27 10.91 -6.19
CA TRP A 184 -3.75 10.24 -7.42
C TRP A 184 -2.65 9.73 -8.35
N HIS A 185 -1.41 10.22 -8.24
CA HIS A 185 -0.27 9.71 -9.03
C HIS A 185 0.05 8.25 -8.72
N VAL A 186 -0.50 7.73 -7.62
CA VAL A 186 -0.33 6.34 -7.18
C VAL A 186 -1.27 5.39 -7.95
N LEU A 187 -2.31 5.90 -8.63
CA LEU A 187 -3.21 5.04 -9.42
C LEU A 187 -2.50 4.31 -10.56
N PRO A 188 -1.70 4.98 -11.42
CA PRO A 188 -0.89 4.28 -12.42
C PRO A 188 0.10 3.29 -11.80
N LEU A 189 0.64 3.60 -10.62
CA LEU A 189 1.54 2.71 -9.91
C LEU A 189 0.82 1.43 -9.48
N GLY A 190 -0.35 1.56 -8.85
CA GLY A 190 -1.18 0.42 -8.46
C GLY A 190 -1.54 -0.45 -9.66
N PHE A 191 -1.87 0.16 -10.81
CA PHE A 191 -2.12 -0.59 -12.05
C PHE A 191 -0.90 -1.42 -12.48
N LEU A 192 0.31 -0.84 -12.42
CA LEU A 192 1.53 -1.57 -12.76
C LEU A 192 1.84 -2.71 -11.78
N PHE A 193 1.56 -2.52 -10.49
CA PHE A 193 1.64 -3.59 -9.48
C PHE A 193 0.64 -4.71 -9.77
N GLY A 194 -0.59 -4.35 -10.20
CA GLY A 194 -1.62 -5.30 -10.59
C GLY A 194 -1.31 -6.13 -11.84
N LEU A 195 -0.27 -5.78 -12.61
CA LEU A 195 0.17 -6.57 -13.76
C LEU A 195 0.76 -7.93 -13.38
N GLY A 196 1.01 -8.20 -12.10
CA GLY A 196 1.35 -9.55 -11.62
C GLY A 196 0.41 -10.65 -12.13
N PHE A 197 -0.86 -10.31 -12.36
CA PHE A 197 -1.95 -11.21 -12.77
C PHE A 197 -2.19 -12.42 -11.85
N ASP A 198 -1.42 -12.66 -10.80
CA ASP A 198 -1.66 -13.76 -9.84
C ASP A 198 -3.06 -13.64 -9.24
N THR A 199 -3.41 -12.47 -8.71
CA THR A 199 -4.74 -12.20 -8.13
C THR A 199 -5.84 -12.17 -9.18
N ALA A 200 -5.57 -11.60 -10.35
CA ALA A 200 -6.49 -11.64 -11.48
C ALA A 200 -6.82 -13.08 -11.88
N SER A 201 -5.83 -13.98 -11.78
CA SER A 201 -5.98 -15.41 -12.08
C SER A 201 -6.70 -16.17 -10.98
N GLU A 202 -6.52 -15.81 -9.70
CA GLU A 202 -7.32 -16.37 -8.61
C GLU A 202 -8.81 -16.03 -8.77
N ILE A 203 -9.12 -14.76 -8.99
CA ILE A 203 -10.50 -14.30 -9.23
C ILE A 203 -11.07 -14.91 -10.50
N ALA A 204 -10.26 -15.03 -11.55
CA ALA A 204 -10.61 -15.73 -12.78
C ALA A 204 -11.00 -17.18 -12.53
N LEU A 205 -10.17 -17.93 -11.82
CA LEU A 205 -10.38 -19.35 -11.54
C LEU A 205 -11.61 -19.56 -10.64
N LEU A 206 -11.88 -18.65 -9.70
CA LEU A 206 -13.13 -18.65 -8.93
C LEU A 206 -14.34 -18.46 -9.86
N ALA A 207 -14.29 -17.50 -10.78
CA ALA A 207 -15.34 -17.29 -11.77
C ALA A 207 -15.53 -18.53 -12.69
N LEU A 208 -14.45 -19.19 -13.11
CA LEU A 208 -14.54 -20.39 -13.95
C LEU A 208 -15.08 -21.62 -13.20
N SER A 209 -14.66 -21.81 -11.95
CA SER A 209 -15.14 -22.92 -11.10
C SER A 209 -16.64 -22.84 -10.88
N SER A 210 -17.18 -21.62 -10.90
CA SER A 210 -18.59 -21.35 -10.78
C SER A 210 -19.35 -21.72 -12.07
N GLY A 211 -18.82 -21.37 -13.25
CA GLY A 211 -19.43 -21.66 -14.55
C GLY A 211 -19.38 -23.14 -14.96
N ALA A 212 -18.56 -23.95 -14.31
CA ALA A 212 -18.55 -25.40 -14.44
C ALA A 212 -19.73 -26.10 -13.74
N SER A 213 -20.48 -25.38 -12.89
CA SER A 213 -21.76 -25.86 -12.37
C SER A 213 -22.84 -25.74 -13.46
N GLN A 214 -23.84 -26.63 -13.46
CA GLN A 214 -24.83 -26.80 -14.56
C GLN A 214 -25.70 -25.56 -14.89
N HIS A 215 -25.50 -24.44 -14.19
CA HIS A 215 -26.18 -23.17 -14.43
C HIS A 215 -25.21 -22.16 -15.04
N ALA A 216 -25.52 -21.67 -16.24
CA ALA A 216 -24.80 -20.56 -16.85
C ALA A 216 -24.88 -19.33 -15.92
N ILE A 217 -23.73 -18.89 -15.43
CA ILE A 217 -23.68 -17.79 -14.48
C ILE A 217 -24.02 -16.48 -15.19
N SER A 218 -24.87 -15.68 -14.54
CA SER A 218 -25.19 -14.36 -15.05
C SER A 218 -23.93 -13.51 -15.10
N PHE A 219 -23.81 -12.69 -16.15
CA PHE A 219 -22.69 -11.74 -16.28
C PHE A 219 -22.53 -10.84 -15.04
N ILE A 220 -23.64 -10.55 -14.36
CA ILE A 220 -23.68 -9.81 -13.08
C ILE A 220 -22.92 -10.57 -11.97
N GLY A 221 -23.06 -11.89 -11.90
CA GLY A 221 -22.32 -12.74 -10.96
C GLY A 221 -20.82 -12.68 -11.20
N ILE A 222 -20.39 -12.75 -12.47
CA ILE A 222 -18.97 -12.68 -12.84
C ILE A 222 -18.37 -11.32 -12.45
N ILE A 223 -19.08 -10.22 -12.72
CA ILE A 223 -18.65 -8.86 -12.37
C ILE A 223 -18.66 -8.61 -10.86
N SER A 224 -19.54 -9.28 -10.10
CA SER A 224 -19.60 -9.09 -8.65
C SER A 224 -18.30 -9.49 -7.94
N LEU A 225 -17.60 -10.52 -8.45
CA LEU A 225 -16.36 -11.04 -7.85
C LEU A 225 -15.20 -10.02 -7.84
N PRO A 226 -14.78 -9.43 -8.98
CA PRO A 226 -13.72 -8.42 -8.98
C PRO A 226 -14.14 -7.12 -8.27
N ILE A 227 -15.44 -6.77 -8.23
CA ILE A 227 -15.91 -5.61 -7.45
C ILE A 227 -15.74 -5.87 -5.96
N LEU A 228 -16.10 -7.07 -5.48
CA LEU A 228 -15.93 -7.44 -4.08
C LEU A 228 -14.45 -7.55 -3.70
N PHE A 229 -13.60 -8.11 -4.57
CA PHE A 229 -12.15 -8.07 -4.40
C PHE A 229 -11.66 -6.62 -4.26
N ALA A 230 -12.06 -5.73 -5.17
CA ALA A 230 -11.69 -4.33 -5.14
C ALA A 230 -12.20 -3.62 -3.88
N ALA A 231 -13.41 -3.95 -3.42
CA ALA A 231 -13.99 -3.42 -2.18
C ALA A 231 -13.17 -3.82 -0.95
N GLY A 232 -12.80 -5.10 -0.82
CA GLY A 232 -11.98 -5.61 0.28
C GLY A 232 -10.59 -4.99 0.29
N MET A 233 -9.91 -5.00 -0.86
CA MET A 233 -8.56 -4.43 -0.98
C MET A 233 -8.56 -2.92 -0.71
N SER A 234 -9.49 -2.17 -1.33
CA SER A 234 -9.57 -0.72 -1.16
C SER A 234 -9.93 -0.30 0.26
N LEU A 235 -10.66 -1.10 1.02
CA LEU A 235 -10.91 -0.85 2.43
C LEU A 235 -9.61 -0.81 3.22
N LEU A 236 -8.81 -1.87 3.14
CA LEU A 236 -7.61 -2.01 3.96
C LEU A 236 -6.50 -1.08 3.50
N ASP A 237 -6.27 -0.92 2.20
CA ASP A 237 -5.25 0.02 1.69
C ASP A 237 -5.62 1.47 2.04
N THR A 238 -6.90 1.83 1.96
CA THR A 238 -7.36 3.17 2.36
C THR A 238 -7.18 3.37 3.88
N LEU A 239 -7.51 2.35 4.68
CA LEU A 239 -7.29 2.40 6.12
C LEU A 239 -5.80 2.52 6.47
N ASP A 240 -4.92 1.81 5.79
CA ASP A 240 -3.47 1.90 5.97
C ASP A 240 -2.98 3.33 5.75
N GLY A 241 -3.34 3.94 4.62
CA GLY A 241 -3.00 5.34 4.32
C GLY A 241 -3.54 6.35 5.35
N ILE A 242 -4.79 6.16 5.80
CA ILE A 242 -5.42 7.02 6.81
C ILE A 242 -4.78 6.85 8.19
N LEU A 243 -4.52 5.60 8.60
CA LEU A 243 -3.88 5.28 9.87
C LEU A 243 -2.47 5.84 9.89
N MET A 244 -1.71 5.68 8.80
CA MET A 244 -0.35 6.21 8.71
C MET A 244 -0.32 7.75 8.76
N LYS A 245 -1.26 8.42 8.06
CA LYS A 245 -1.45 9.87 8.18
C LYS A 245 -1.80 10.29 9.61
N SER A 246 -2.71 9.56 10.25
CA SER A 246 -3.21 9.88 11.60
C SER A 246 -2.14 9.65 12.66
N ALA A 247 -1.38 8.56 12.57
CA ALA A 247 -0.22 8.27 13.42
C ALA A 247 0.82 9.40 13.37
N TYR A 248 1.08 9.94 12.18
CA TYR A 248 2.01 11.06 12.00
C TYR A 248 1.49 12.39 12.60
N ASN A 249 0.19 12.65 12.47
CA ASN A 249 -0.44 13.86 13.00
C ASN A 249 -0.72 13.78 14.52
N TRP A 250 -1.08 12.63 15.07
CA TRP A 250 -1.38 12.48 16.50
C TRP A 250 -0.20 12.92 17.40
N ALA A 251 1.03 12.81 16.89
CA ALA A 251 2.24 13.22 17.60
C ALA A 251 2.39 14.75 17.83
N PHE A 252 1.43 15.61 17.45
CA PHE A 252 1.51 17.07 17.63
C PHE A 252 1.43 17.58 19.09
N LEU A 253 1.23 16.71 20.09
CA LEU A 253 1.11 17.12 21.50
C LEU A 253 2.46 17.23 22.25
N ASN A 254 3.58 16.71 21.72
CA ASN A 254 4.92 16.86 22.30
C ASN A 254 6.05 16.78 21.24
N PRO A 255 6.81 17.88 20.98
CA PRO A 255 7.76 17.95 19.86
C PRO A 255 8.87 16.87 19.87
N VAL A 256 9.40 16.52 21.04
CA VAL A 256 10.53 15.58 21.18
C VAL A 256 10.09 14.13 20.93
N ARG A 257 8.95 13.72 21.48
CA ARG A 257 8.40 12.36 21.30
C ARG A 257 7.96 12.10 19.87
N LYS A 258 7.42 13.14 19.23
CA LYS A 258 7.08 13.12 17.80
C LYS A 258 8.25 12.69 16.93
N ILE A 259 9.42 13.24 17.22
CA ILE A 259 10.62 12.96 16.42
C ILE A 259 11.04 11.50 16.61
N TYR A 260 11.05 10.97 17.84
CA TYR A 260 11.35 9.55 18.08
C TYR A 260 10.37 8.61 17.36
N TYR A 261 9.07 8.82 17.54
CA TYR A 261 8.04 7.99 16.91
C TYR A 261 8.15 8.02 15.38
N ASN A 262 8.28 9.22 14.81
CA ASN A 262 8.42 9.39 13.36
C ASN A 262 9.72 8.76 12.84
N ILE A 263 10.83 8.84 13.58
CA ILE A 263 12.08 8.17 13.23
C ILE A 263 11.90 6.66 13.24
N THR A 264 11.34 6.08 14.31
CA THR A 264 11.16 4.63 14.44
C THR A 264 10.30 4.07 13.32
N ILE A 265 9.11 4.62 13.11
CA ILE A 265 8.22 4.07 12.08
C ILE A 265 8.76 4.34 10.68
N THR A 266 9.39 5.50 10.44
CA THR A 266 10.05 5.75 9.15
C THR A 266 11.20 4.78 8.91
N ALA A 267 11.99 4.45 9.94
CA ALA A 267 13.04 3.44 9.83
C ALA A 267 12.47 2.07 9.47
N VAL A 268 11.39 1.63 10.12
CA VAL A 268 10.73 0.36 9.81
C VAL A 268 10.21 0.33 8.37
N SER A 269 9.46 1.35 7.92
CA SER A 269 8.95 1.37 6.53
C SER A 269 10.08 1.46 5.49
N VAL A 270 11.16 2.19 5.78
CA VAL A 270 12.33 2.28 4.88
C VAL A 270 13.04 0.94 4.77
N ILE A 271 13.30 0.28 5.89
CA ILE A 271 13.94 -1.04 5.92
C ILE A 271 13.07 -2.05 5.16
N ALA A 272 11.75 -2.06 5.42
CA ALA A 272 10.81 -2.93 4.73
C ALA A 272 10.88 -2.71 3.20
N ALA A 273 10.72 -1.46 2.72
CA ALA A 273 10.76 -1.17 1.29
C ALA A 273 12.09 -1.55 0.62
N LEU A 274 13.22 -1.28 1.28
CA LEU A 274 14.53 -1.62 0.73
C LEU A 274 14.75 -3.14 0.65
N ILE A 275 14.35 -3.88 1.69
CA ILE A 275 14.50 -5.34 1.74
C ILE A 275 13.56 -6.00 0.72
N ILE A 276 12.28 -5.64 0.72
CA ILE A 276 11.28 -6.22 -0.18
C ILE A 276 11.66 -5.91 -1.62
N GLY A 277 11.92 -4.65 -1.96
CA GLY A 277 12.29 -4.27 -3.32
C GLY A 277 13.61 -4.89 -3.79
N MET A 278 14.59 -5.08 -2.91
CA MET A 278 15.83 -5.78 -3.25
C MET A 278 15.58 -7.27 -3.54
N ILE A 279 14.79 -7.94 -2.70
CA ILE A 279 14.49 -9.37 -2.87
C ILE A 279 13.65 -9.60 -4.13
N GLU A 280 12.64 -8.77 -4.41
CA GLU A 280 11.84 -8.85 -5.65
C GLU A 280 12.71 -8.77 -6.92
N LEU A 281 13.65 -7.82 -6.94
CA LEU A 281 14.58 -7.69 -8.08
C LEU A 281 15.56 -8.87 -8.16
N LEU A 282 15.99 -9.44 -7.03
CA LEU A 282 16.83 -10.63 -7.05
C LEU A 282 16.04 -11.86 -7.53
N GLN A 283 14.78 -12.02 -7.12
CA GLN A 283 13.93 -13.12 -7.59
C GLN A 283 13.78 -13.10 -9.11
N ILE A 284 13.45 -11.94 -9.70
CA ILE A 284 13.30 -11.85 -11.16
C ILE A 284 14.63 -12.05 -11.91
N MET A 285 15.75 -11.58 -11.35
CA MET A 285 17.08 -11.85 -11.91
C MET A 285 17.43 -13.34 -11.85
N GLY A 286 17.17 -13.99 -10.71
CA GLY A 286 17.40 -15.42 -10.54
C GLY A 286 16.63 -16.26 -11.56
N ASP A 287 15.36 -15.92 -11.78
CA ASP A 287 14.49 -16.63 -12.71
C ASP A 287 14.86 -16.41 -14.18
N LYS A 288 15.09 -15.15 -14.59
CA LYS A 288 15.38 -14.82 -16.00
C LYS A 288 16.77 -15.24 -16.45
N PHE A 289 17.76 -15.22 -15.56
CA PHE A 289 19.14 -15.65 -15.87
C PHE A 289 19.41 -17.11 -15.50
N HIS A 290 18.41 -17.82 -14.97
CA HIS A 290 18.51 -19.21 -14.51
C HIS A 290 19.68 -19.43 -13.55
N PHE A 291 19.91 -18.49 -12.64
CA PHE A 291 21.02 -18.60 -11.69
C PHE A 291 20.75 -19.73 -10.68
N GLN A 292 21.77 -20.57 -10.46
CA GLN A 292 21.69 -21.71 -9.56
C GLN A 292 22.64 -21.54 -8.37
N GLY A 293 22.27 -22.12 -7.23
CA GLY A 293 23.06 -22.11 -6.00
C GLY A 293 22.23 -21.89 -4.75
N ALA A 294 22.81 -22.16 -3.59
CA ALA A 294 22.12 -22.05 -2.29
C ALA A 294 21.57 -20.64 -2.03
N PHE A 295 22.27 -19.60 -2.48
CA PHE A 295 21.82 -18.21 -2.37
C PHE A 295 20.54 -17.94 -3.18
N TRP A 296 20.50 -18.33 -4.46
CA TRP A 296 19.33 -18.10 -5.32
C TRP A 296 18.14 -18.96 -4.88
N GLN A 297 18.38 -20.18 -4.42
CA GLN A 297 17.33 -21.02 -3.82
C GLN A 297 16.74 -20.37 -2.55
N LEU A 298 17.58 -19.78 -1.70
CA LEU A 298 17.11 -19.06 -0.51
C LEU A 298 16.23 -17.87 -0.92
N VAL A 299 16.70 -17.04 -1.85
CA VAL A 299 15.96 -15.86 -2.35
C VAL A 299 14.62 -16.28 -2.97
N GLN A 300 14.58 -17.33 -3.79
CA GLN A 300 13.34 -17.85 -4.39
C GLN A 300 12.39 -18.50 -3.38
N SER A 301 12.91 -19.00 -2.26
CA SER A 301 12.09 -19.59 -1.20
C SER A 301 11.39 -18.56 -0.30
N MET A 302 11.80 -17.29 -0.36
CA MET A 302 11.22 -16.23 0.47
C MET A 302 9.83 -15.84 -0.04
N LYS A 303 8.80 -16.16 0.76
CA LYS A 303 7.43 -15.73 0.52
C LYS A 303 7.08 -14.54 1.39
N PHE A 304 6.50 -13.50 0.78
CA PHE A 304 6.13 -12.26 1.47
C PHE A 304 4.77 -12.31 2.16
N ASP A 305 3.99 -13.39 1.95
CA ASP A 305 2.63 -13.55 2.49
C ASP A 305 2.52 -13.16 3.98
N TYR A 306 3.51 -13.55 4.79
CA TYR A 306 3.51 -13.30 6.24
C TYR A 306 4.21 -12.00 6.64
N ILE A 307 5.07 -11.45 5.78
CA ILE A 307 5.88 -10.27 6.08
C ILE A 307 4.99 -9.04 6.25
N GLY A 308 3.95 -8.90 5.44
CA GLY A 308 3.05 -7.76 5.57
C GLY A 308 2.20 -7.80 6.85
N TYR A 309 1.72 -8.98 7.29
CA TYR A 309 1.09 -9.11 8.61
C TYR A 309 2.04 -8.74 9.76
N ILE A 310 3.31 -9.16 9.68
CA ILE A 310 4.34 -8.79 10.65
C ILE A 310 4.53 -7.26 10.64
N LEU A 311 4.58 -6.65 9.46
CA LEU A 311 4.77 -5.21 9.30
C LEU A 311 3.61 -4.41 9.93
N VAL A 312 2.36 -4.80 9.66
CA VAL A 312 1.18 -4.21 10.31
C VAL A 312 1.22 -4.40 11.82
N ALA A 313 1.56 -5.59 12.31
CA ALA A 313 1.68 -5.85 13.74
C ALA A 313 2.75 -4.95 14.39
N VAL A 314 3.90 -4.76 13.75
CA VAL A 314 4.97 -3.86 14.22
C VAL A 314 4.47 -2.41 14.28
N PHE A 315 3.73 -1.94 13.27
CA PHE A 315 3.19 -0.58 13.28
C PHE A 315 2.14 -0.37 14.37
N ILE A 316 1.20 -1.31 14.51
CA ILE A 316 0.17 -1.26 15.56
C ILE A 316 0.82 -1.32 16.94
N LEU A 317 1.76 -2.23 17.18
CA LEU A 317 2.48 -2.35 18.45
C LEU A 317 3.25 -1.07 18.77
N THR A 318 3.96 -0.50 17.78
CA THR A 318 4.72 0.74 17.97
C THR A 318 3.80 1.91 18.31
N TRP A 319 2.64 2.00 17.64
CA TRP A 319 1.61 3.00 17.95
C TRP A 319 0.98 2.78 19.33
N PHE A 320 0.64 1.55 19.68
CA PHE A 320 0.05 1.21 20.98
C PHE A 320 1.01 1.49 22.14
N ILE A 321 2.28 1.08 22.02
CA ILE A 321 3.30 1.37 23.04
C ILE A 321 3.48 2.89 23.20
N SER A 322 3.53 3.63 22.08
CA SER A 322 3.65 5.09 22.08
C SER A 322 2.46 5.77 22.78
N THR A 323 1.23 5.31 22.51
CA THR A 323 -0.01 5.85 23.12
C THR A 323 -0.16 5.47 24.59
N LEU A 324 0.23 4.25 24.98
CA LEU A 324 0.18 3.78 26.36
C LEU A 324 1.17 4.55 27.25
N ILE A 325 2.40 4.77 26.77
CA ILE A 325 3.41 5.61 27.45
C ILE A 325 2.90 7.06 27.61
N TRP A 326 2.07 7.55 26.68
CA TRP A 326 1.45 8.87 26.80
C TRP A 326 0.40 8.92 27.92
N LYS A 327 -0.54 7.95 27.95
CA LYS A 327 -1.58 7.88 28.99
C LYS A 327 -1.02 7.66 30.39
N LEU A 328 -0.04 6.75 30.54
CA LEU A 328 0.48 6.38 31.87
C LEU A 328 1.30 7.48 32.54
N ASN A 329 1.97 8.33 31.77
CA ASN A 329 2.81 9.38 32.33
C ASN A 329 2.07 10.71 32.62
N HIS A 330 0.73 10.77 32.53
CA HIS A 330 -0.10 11.93 32.94
C HIS A 330 0.42 13.29 32.40
N PHE A 331 0.82 13.35 31.11
CA PHE A 331 1.37 14.58 30.54
C PHE A 331 0.34 15.69 30.29
N ASP A 332 -0.96 15.37 30.39
CA ASP A 332 -2.03 16.37 30.26
C ASP A 332 -2.00 17.38 31.42
N GLU A 333 -1.44 17.03 32.59
CA GLU A 333 -1.36 17.93 33.76
C GLU A 333 -0.11 18.82 33.79
N LYS A 334 0.93 18.52 33.00
CA LYS A 334 2.20 19.28 33.02
C LYS A 334 2.32 20.39 31.99
N SER A 335 1.30 20.60 31.15
CA SER A 335 1.29 21.68 30.13
C SER A 335 0.50 22.93 30.55
N SER A 336 -0.03 22.96 31.77
CA SER A 336 -0.81 24.07 32.33
C SER A 336 -0.17 24.74 33.55
N SER A 337 1.16 24.75 33.66
CA SER A 337 1.90 25.48 34.70
C SER A 337 2.93 26.42 34.10
#